data_AF-A0A3D4V134-F1
#
_entry.id   AF-A0A3D4V134-F1
#
_cell.length_a   1.000
_cell.length_b   1.000
_cell.length_c   1.000
_cell.angle_alpha   90.00
_cell.angle_beta   90.00
_cell.angle_gamma   90.00
#
_symmetry.space_group_name_H-M   'P 1'
#
loop_
_entity.id
_entity.type
_entity.pdbx_description
1 polymer ?
#
loop_
_entity_poly.entity_id
_entity_poly.type
_entity_poly.pdbx_seq_one_letter_code
_entity_poly.pdbx_strand_id
1 'polypeptide(L)'
;MEGNGENLSLQYFFQSSLLADVLMDIEYKAEFVGESVNDATGVLNINIPFATANEDTLKPQLIYADVANLSPTNRSIRVTTTAADISLEGNYTISSLLPLTNYWISFFKERLENEFFTESFSKRVIKTDQKLGNQDFNITAQLKDVNLIKKYLPNFPKMIASTRITSNITADTTRLLFNADIFDPNF
;
A
#
# COMPACT_ATOMS: atom_id res chain seq x y z
N MET A 1 -21.45 -7.11 -2.85
CA MET A 1 -21.18 -7.19 -4.31
C MET A 1 -20.29 -8.37 -4.56
N GLU A 2 -20.57 -9.13 -5.61
CA GLU A 2 -19.75 -10.28 -6.02
C GLU A 2 -19.67 -10.29 -7.55
N GLY A 3 -18.62 -10.90 -8.08
CA GLY A 3 -18.42 -11.00 -9.51
C GLY A 3 -17.15 -11.75 -9.86
N ASN A 4 -16.95 -11.93 -11.16
CA ASN A 4 -15.77 -12.57 -11.73
C ASN A 4 -15.23 -11.74 -12.91
N GLY A 5 -14.00 -11.99 -13.28
CA GLY A 5 -13.36 -11.39 -14.46
C GLY A 5 -12.31 -12.34 -15.02
N GLU A 6 -12.18 -12.36 -16.33
CA GLU A 6 -11.26 -13.25 -17.05
C GLU A 6 -10.27 -12.43 -17.88
N ASN A 7 -9.04 -12.94 -18.01
CA ASN A 7 -7.97 -12.32 -18.80
C ASN A 7 -7.71 -10.84 -18.46
N LEU A 8 -7.76 -10.51 -17.17
CA LEU A 8 -7.50 -9.17 -16.67
C LEU A 8 -6.01 -8.87 -16.70
N SER A 9 -5.59 -7.80 -17.38
CA SER A 9 -4.18 -7.34 -17.36
C SER A 9 -3.92 -6.40 -16.19
N LEU A 10 -2.97 -6.78 -15.33
CA LEU A 10 -2.56 -5.96 -14.19
C LEU A 10 -1.97 -4.61 -14.62
N GLN A 11 -1.16 -4.59 -15.68
CA GLN A 11 -0.58 -3.35 -16.20
C GLN A 11 -1.67 -2.38 -16.67
N TYR A 12 -2.75 -2.89 -17.28
CA TYR A 12 -3.87 -2.08 -17.71
C TYR A 12 -4.57 -1.37 -16.53
N PHE A 13 -4.80 -2.08 -15.43
CA PHE A 13 -5.49 -1.50 -14.26
C PHE A 13 -4.64 -0.49 -13.50
N PHE A 14 -3.36 -0.78 -13.30
CA PHE A 14 -2.47 0.07 -12.48
C PHE A 14 -1.70 1.11 -13.29
N GLN A 15 -1.75 1.05 -14.62
CA GLN A 15 -1.06 1.95 -15.55
C GLN A 15 0.41 2.18 -15.19
N SER A 16 1.09 1.12 -14.75
CA SER A 16 2.46 1.19 -14.22
C SER A 16 3.38 0.26 -15.01
N SER A 17 4.37 0.85 -15.68
CA SER A 17 5.43 0.12 -16.39
C SER A 17 6.41 -0.61 -15.46
N LEU A 18 6.30 -0.38 -14.14
CA LEU A 18 7.10 -1.10 -13.14
C LEU A 18 6.55 -2.51 -12.89
N LEU A 19 5.26 -2.73 -13.13
CA LEU A 19 4.62 -4.03 -12.94
C LEU A 19 4.87 -4.92 -14.16
N ALA A 20 4.98 -6.23 -13.96
CA ALA A 20 4.96 -7.19 -15.05
C ALA A 20 3.57 -7.24 -15.70
N ASP A 21 3.52 -7.59 -16.98
CA ASP A 21 2.25 -7.85 -17.65
C ASP A 21 1.75 -9.22 -17.19
N VAL A 22 0.87 -9.19 -16.19
CA VAL A 22 0.24 -10.37 -15.62
C VAL A 22 -1.20 -10.41 -16.08
N LEU A 23 -1.57 -11.51 -16.74
CA LEU A 23 -2.96 -11.82 -17.05
C LEU A 23 -3.52 -12.71 -15.94
N MET A 24 -4.72 -12.40 -15.47
CA MET A 24 -5.33 -13.13 -14.37
C MET A 24 -6.83 -13.27 -14.52
N ASP A 25 -7.33 -14.38 -14.01
CA ASP A 25 -8.75 -14.59 -13.78
C ASP A 25 -9.02 -14.37 -12.30
N ILE A 26 -10.11 -13.66 -11.98
CA ILE A 26 -10.47 -13.31 -10.62
C ILE A 26 -11.90 -13.66 -10.31
N GLU A 27 -12.14 -14.01 -9.05
CA GLU A 27 -13.45 -14.05 -8.43
C GLU A 27 -13.38 -13.15 -7.20
N TYR A 28 -14.29 -12.20 -7.07
CA TYR A 28 -14.28 -11.26 -5.96
C TYR A 28 -15.60 -11.22 -5.23
N LYS A 29 -15.51 -10.95 -3.92
CA LYS A 29 -16.63 -10.66 -3.05
C LYS A 29 -16.26 -9.48 -2.16
N ALA A 30 -17.08 -8.44 -2.22
CA ALA A 30 -16.90 -7.19 -1.49
C ALA A 30 -18.16 -6.85 -0.71
N GLU A 31 -18.01 -6.60 0.58
CA GLU A 31 -19.09 -6.17 1.48
C GLU A 31 -18.60 -4.93 2.23
N PHE A 32 -19.13 -3.76 1.90
CA PHE A 32 -18.77 -2.50 2.54
C PHE A 32 -20.02 -1.74 2.97
N VAL A 33 -19.92 -1.06 4.12
CA VAL A 33 -20.95 -0.22 4.70
C VAL A 33 -20.30 1.08 5.18
N GLY A 34 -20.92 2.21 4.86
CA GLY A 34 -20.50 3.55 5.26
C GLY A 34 -21.12 4.61 4.37
N GLU A 35 -21.16 5.85 4.84
CA GLU A 35 -21.68 7.01 4.11
C GLU A 35 -20.57 7.74 3.35
N SER A 36 -19.31 7.49 3.70
CA SER A 36 -18.10 8.08 3.15
C SER A 36 -16.90 7.11 3.23
N VAL A 37 -15.78 7.49 2.61
CA VAL A 37 -14.52 6.74 2.74
C VAL A 37 -13.97 6.78 4.17
N ASN A 38 -14.34 7.80 4.96
CA ASN A 38 -13.81 8.01 6.31
C ASN A 38 -14.60 7.31 7.41
N ASP A 39 -15.74 6.69 7.09
CA ASP A 39 -16.55 5.87 8.01
C ASP A 39 -16.75 4.44 7.49
N ALA A 40 -16.39 4.17 6.22
CA ALA A 40 -16.45 2.86 5.59
C ALA A 40 -15.79 1.75 6.43
N THR A 41 -16.53 0.66 6.56
CA THR A 41 -16.09 -0.63 7.10
C THR A 41 -16.47 -1.71 6.12
N GLY A 42 -15.72 -2.82 6.10
CA GLY A 42 -16.04 -3.89 5.18
C GLY A 42 -14.88 -4.81 4.90
N VAL A 43 -15.14 -5.74 3.99
CA VAL A 43 -14.23 -6.80 3.60
C VAL A 43 -14.25 -6.95 2.08
N LEU A 44 -13.08 -7.16 1.50
CA LEU A 44 -12.84 -7.56 0.12
C LEU A 44 -12.08 -8.89 0.12
N ASN A 45 -12.63 -9.87 -0.57
CA ASN A 45 -11.96 -11.13 -0.89
C ASN A 45 -11.80 -11.20 -2.40
N ILE A 46 -10.60 -11.50 -2.89
CA ILE A 46 -10.31 -11.78 -4.29
C ILE A 46 -9.58 -13.11 -4.34
N ASN A 47 -10.20 -14.10 -4.96
CA ASN A 47 -9.60 -15.35 -5.35
C ASN A 47 -9.03 -15.19 -6.76
N ILE A 48 -7.79 -15.62 -6.97
CA ILE A 48 -7.10 -15.60 -8.26
C ILE A 48 -6.74 -17.05 -8.59
N PRO A 49 -7.68 -17.83 -9.15
CA PRO A 49 -7.46 -19.25 -9.44
C PRO A 49 -6.39 -19.45 -10.52
N PHE A 50 -6.25 -18.50 -11.44
CA PHE A 50 -5.31 -18.57 -12.55
C PHE A 50 -4.65 -17.21 -12.80
N ALA A 51 -3.34 -17.22 -12.99
CA ALA A 51 -2.58 -16.07 -13.45
C ALA A 51 -1.34 -16.52 -14.22
N THR A 52 -0.92 -15.73 -15.21
CA THR A 52 0.29 -15.96 -15.99
C THR A 52 1.13 -14.70 -16.06
N ALA A 53 2.45 -14.85 -15.94
CA ALA A 53 3.42 -13.76 -16.09
C ALA A 53 4.55 -14.24 -17.00
N ASN A 54 4.75 -13.60 -18.16
CA ASN A 54 5.73 -14.00 -19.16
C ASN A 54 5.64 -15.51 -19.53
N GLU A 55 4.43 -16.00 -19.83
CA GLU A 55 4.14 -17.41 -20.16
C GLU A 55 4.32 -18.42 -19.00
N ASP A 56 4.84 -17.99 -17.85
CA ASP A 56 4.84 -18.81 -16.63
C ASP A 56 3.49 -18.74 -15.93
N THR A 57 2.87 -19.91 -15.70
CA THR A 57 1.69 -20.01 -14.83
C THR A 57 2.09 -19.82 -13.37
N LEU A 58 1.45 -18.88 -12.70
CA LEU A 58 1.61 -18.62 -11.28
C LEU A 58 0.72 -19.57 -10.47
N LYS A 59 1.15 -19.88 -9.24
CA LYS A 59 0.28 -20.60 -8.30
C LYS A 59 -0.99 -19.80 -8.02
N PRO A 60 -2.12 -20.47 -7.66
CA PRO A 60 -3.33 -19.78 -7.22
C PRO A 60 -3.04 -18.84 -6.05
N GLN A 61 -3.73 -17.70 -6.03
CA GLN A 61 -3.49 -16.63 -5.07
C GLN A 61 -4.78 -16.15 -4.43
N LEU A 62 -4.63 -15.58 -3.23
CA LEU A 62 -5.71 -14.95 -2.49
C LEU A 62 -5.27 -13.53 -2.12
N ILE A 63 -6.20 -12.59 -2.23
CA ILE A 63 -6.10 -11.25 -1.65
C ILE A 63 -7.31 -11.06 -0.75
N TYR A 64 -7.06 -10.81 0.52
CA TYR A 64 -8.03 -10.42 1.51
C TYR A 64 -7.70 -9.00 1.96
N ALA A 65 -8.70 -8.15 2.05
CA ALA A 65 -8.56 -6.84 2.69
C ALA A 65 -9.78 -6.54 3.54
N ASP A 66 -9.58 -5.90 4.68
CA ASP A 66 -10.67 -5.42 5.51
C ASP A 66 -10.37 -4.05 6.11
N VAL A 67 -11.45 -3.33 6.39
CA VAL A 67 -11.44 -2.05 7.10
C VAL A 67 -12.42 -2.13 8.26
N ALA A 68 -11.94 -1.85 9.45
CA ALA A 68 -12.73 -1.91 10.67
C ALA A 68 -12.57 -0.62 11.49
N ASN A 69 -13.67 -0.17 12.09
CA ASN A 69 -13.64 0.91 13.07
C ASN A 69 -13.50 0.27 14.45
N LEU A 70 -12.34 0.47 15.09
CA LEU A 70 -12.07 -0.03 16.45
C LEU A 70 -12.67 0.93 17.50
N SER A 71 -12.76 2.22 17.17
CA SER A 71 -13.43 3.25 17.95
C SER A 71 -13.88 4.39 17.00
N PRO A 72 -14.51 5.48 17.50
CA PRO A 72 -14.87 6.63 16.66
C PRO A 72 -13.68 7.28 15.94
N THR A 73 -12.47 7.17 16.48
CA THR A 73 -11.26 7.75 15.90
C THR A 73 -10.22 6.71 15.50
N ASN A 74 -10.28 5.50 16.05
CA ASN A 74 -9.31 4.43 15.82
C ASN A 74 -9.85 3.42 14.80
N ARG A 75 -9.01 3.09 13.83
CA ARG A 75 -9.34 2.25 12.68
C ARG A 75 -8.25 1.21 12.43
N SER A 76 -8.64 0.12 11.79
CA SER A 76 -7.73 -0.90 11.29
C SER A 76 -7.99 -1.13 9.80
N ILE A 77 -6.93 -1.17 9.01
CA ILE A 77 -6.91 -1.69 7.64
C ILE A 77 -5.98 -2.89 7.64
N ARG A 78 -6.42 -4.03 7.14
CA ARG A 78 -5.54 -5.18 6.92
C ARG A 78 -5.64 -5.65 5.49
N VAL A 79 -4.51 -6.09 4.95
CA VAL A 79 -4.38 -6.67 3.62
C VAL A 79 -3.52 -7.92 3.75
N THR A 80 -4.12 -9.08 3.51
CA THR A 80 -3.48 -10.38 3.56
C THR A 80 -3.48 -10.95 2.15
N THR A 81 -2.29 -11.18 1.59
CA THR A 81 -2.14 -11.80 0.26
C THR A 81 -1.40 -13.12 0.37
N THR A 82 -1.32 -13.91 -0.69
CA THR A 82 -0.42 -15.07 -0.71
C THR A 82 1.06 -14.69 -0.49
N ALA A 83 1.46 -13.46 -0.85
CA ALA A 83 2.86 -13.04 -0.89
C ALA A 83 3.28 -12.15 0.29
N ALA A 84 2.35 -11.44 0.92
CA ALA A 84 2.60 -10.49 1.99
C ALA A 84 1.37 -10.25 2.84
N ASP A 85 1.59 -9.91 4.11
CA ASP A 85 0.57 -9.42 5.04
C ASP A 85 0.93 -7.99 5.46
N ILE A 86 -0.06 -7.10 5.47
CA ILE A 86 0.10 -5.69 5.84
C ILE A 86 -1.07 -5.32 6.75
N SER A 87 -0.80 -4.66 7.86
CA SER A 87 -1.81 -4.02 8.68
C SER A 87 -1.44 -2.58 8.96
N LEU A 88 -2.45 -1.74 9.07
CA LEU A 88 -2.36 -0.36 9.51
C LEU A 88 -3.42 -0.15 10.58
N GLU A 89 -3.03 0.31 11.76
CA GLU A 89 -3.96 0.51 12.88
C GLU A 89 -3.64 1.80 13.63
N GLY A 90 -4.66 2.61 13.92
CA GLY A 90 -4.51 3.79 14.76
C GLY A 90 -5.55 4.87 14.48
N ASN A 91 -5.24 6.08 14.94
CA ASN A 91 -6.07 7.26 14.78
C ASN A 91 -5.72 8.01 13.48
N TYR A 92 -6.48 7.74 12.42
CA TYR A 92 -6.28 8.39 11.13
C TYR A 92 -7.58 8.56 10.35
N THR A 93 -7.55 9.45 9.37
CA THR A 93 -8.62 9.71 8.42
C THR A 93 -8.15 9.28 7.03
N ILE A 94 -8.85 8.35 6.38
CA ILE A 94 -8.42 7.78 5.09
C ILE A 94 -8.24 8.86 4.03
N SER A 95 -9.15 9.85 3.98
CA SER A 95 -9.05 10.96 3.05
C SER A 95 -7.83 11.87 3.28
N SER A 96 -7.20 11.81 4.45
CA SER A 96 -6.02 12.61 4.79
C SER A 96 -4.69 11.90 4.52
N LEU A 97 -4.67 10.56 4.46
CA LEU A 97 -3.44 9.79 4.30
C LEU A 97 -2.72 10.09 2.97
N LEU A 98 -3.44 10.08 1.86
CA LEU A 98 -2.84 10.31 0.53
C LEU A 98 -2.36 11.76 0.35
N PRO A 99 -3.14 12.81 0.69
CA PRO A 99 -2.64 14.18 0.71
C PRO A 99 -1.40 14.35 1.61
N LEU A 100 -1.39 13.75 2.79
CA LEU A 100 -0.27 13.87 3.73
C LEU A 100 0.99 13.19 3.18
N THR A 101 0.83 12.03 2.55
CA THR A 101 1.93 11.33 1.88
C THR A 101 2.52 12.19 0.76
N ASN A 102 1.66 12.78 -0.08
CA ASN A 102 2.08 13.67 -1.16
C ASN A 102 2.78 14.94 -0.64
N TYR A 103 2.32 15.48 0.49
CA TYR A 103 2.97 16.61 1.16
C TYR A 103 4.41 16.25 1.56
N TRP A 104 4.60 15.19 2.33
CA TRP A 104 5.92 14.79 2.82
C TRP A 104 6.87 14.39 1.68
N ILE A 105 6.39 13.66 0.65
CA ILE A 105 7.20 13.35 -0.53
C ILE A 105 7.66 14.64 -1.23
N SER A 106 6.78 15.63 -1.37
CA SER A 106 7.13 16.90 -2.03
C SER A 106 8.12 17.70 -1.18
N PHE A 107 7.90 17.76 0.14
CA PHE A 107 8.82 18.39 1.08
C PHE A 107 10.22 17.78 1.03
N PHE A 108 10.35 16.44 1.06
CA PHE A 108 11.66 15.79 0.97
C PHE A 108 12.33 16.00 -0.38
N LYS A 109 11.57 15.98 -1.49
CA LYS A 109 12.13 16.28 -2.82
C LYS A 109 12.69 17.70 -2.89
N GLU A 110 11.92 18.69 -2.44
CA GLU A 110 12.36 20.09 -2.40
C GLU A 110 13.59 20.26 -1.50
N ARG A 111 13.59 19.62 -0.33
CA ARG A 111 14.73 19.68 0.59
C ARG A 111 16.00 19.06 -0.01
N LEU A 112 15.88 17.89 -0.62
CA LEU A 112 16.99 17.23 -1.31
C LEU A 112 17.50 18.07 -2.49
N GLU A 113 16.60 18.66 -3.29
CA GLU A 113 16.96 19.58 -4.37
C GLU A 113 17.78 20.76 -3.83
N ASN A 114 17.27 21.46 -2.82
CA ASN A 114 17.91 22.65 -2.27
C ASN A 114 19.23 22.36 -1.55
N GLU A 115 19.42 21.17 -0.98
CA GLU A 115 20.64 20.80 -0.25
C GLU A 115 21.72 20.17 -1.13
N PHE A 116 21.35 19.37 -2.12
CA PHE A 116 22.29 18.50 -2.85
C PHE A 116 22.42 18.83 -4.34
N PHE A 117 21.53 19.64 -4.91
CA PHE A 117 21.50 19.92 -6.34
C PHE A 117 21.47 21.42 -6.63
N THR A 118 22.25 21.85 -7.62
CA THR A 118 22.27 23.25 -8.08
C THR A 118 21.14 23.60 -9.04
N GLU A 119 20.46 22.60 -9.60
CA GLU A 119 19.35 22.77 -10.53
C GLU A 119 18.11 22.02 -10.02
N SER A 120 16.96 22.70 -10.00
CA SER A 120 15.68 22.10 -9.62
C SER A 120 15.18 21.19 -10.74
N PHE A 121 14.81 19.96 -10.39
CA PHE A 121 14.26 18.97 -11.31
C PHE A 121 12.78 18.65 -11.02
N SER A 122 12.20 19.21 -9.95
CA SER A 122 10.78 19.07 -9.65
C SER A 122 9.97 20.32 -10.03
N LYS A 123 8.86 20.10 -10.76
CA LYS A 123 7.87 21.16 -11.07
C LYS A 123 6.80 21.34 -9.99
N ARG A 124 6.85 20.58 -8.89
CA ARG A 124 5.76 20.56 -7.90
C ARG A 124 6.01 21.56 -6.79
N VAL A 125 5.34 22.71 -6.89
CA VAL A 125 5.19 23.63 -5.75
C VAL A 125 4.34 22.93 -4.69
N ILE A 126 4.80 22.91 -3.44
CA ILE A 126 4.01 22.46 -2.29
C ILE A 126 2.78 23.37 -2.19
N LYS A 127 1.64 22.92 -2.72
CA LYS A 127 0.35 23.58 -2.49
C LYS A 127 -0.41 22.77 -1.46
N THR A 128 -0.36 23.20 -0.21
CA THR A 128 -1.34 22.77 0.77
C THR A 128 -1.56 23.88 1.79
N ASP A 129 -2.47 24.79 1.44
CA ASP A 129 -3.06 25.73 2.41
C ASP A 129 -3.99 24.98 3.40
N GLN A 130 -4.23 23.69 3.17
CA GLN A 130 -5.08 22.85 3.99
C GLN A 130 -4.28 22.26 5.15
N LYS A 131 -4.57 22.69 6.38
CA LYS A 131 -4.05 22.01 7.58
C LYS A 131 -4.67 20.62 7.65
N LEU A 132 -3.87 19.60 7.36
CA LEU A 132 -4.27 18.20 7.56
C LEU A 132 -4.14 17.87 9.05
N GLY A 133 -5.17 17.23 9.62
CA GLY A 133 -5.15 16.82 11.02
C GLY A 133 -4.05 15.80 11.31
N ASN A 134 -3.67 15.68 12.57
CA ASN A 134 -2.68 14.70 13.02
C ASN A 134 -3.16 13.26 12.75
N GLN A 135 -2.29 12.46 12.14
CA GLN A 135 -2.47 11.04 11.88
C GLN A 135 -1.48 10.28 12.77
N ASP A 136 -1.97 9.32 13.54
CA ASP A 136 -1.14 8.52 14.45
C ASP A 136 -1.49 7.05 14.33
N PHE A 137 -0.59 6.26 13.75
CA PHE A 137 -0.87 4.87 13.43
C PHE A 137 0.38 4.00 13.39
N ASN A 138 0.17 2.72 13.61
CA ASN A 138 1.17 1.67 13.45
C ASN A 138 0.95 0.96 12.12
N ILE A 139 2.04 0.68 11.41
CA ILE A 139 2.06 -0.23 10.26
C ILE A 139 2.80 -1.50 10.68
N THR A 140 2.25 -2.66 10.37
CA THR A 140 3.01 -3.91 10.33
C THR A 140 2.99 -4.47 8.92
N ALA A 141 4.12 -4.99 8.45
CA ALA A 141 4.20 -5.67 7.16
C ALA A 141 5.10 -6.91 7.29
N GLN A 142 4.67 -8.01 6.70
CA GLN A 142 5.42 -9.25 6.65
C GLN A 142 5.45 -9.79 5.22
N LEU A 143 6.65 -10.02 4.70
CA LEU A 143 6.82 -10.72 3.42
C LEU A 143 6.76 -12.23 3.64
N LYS A 144 5.90 -12.92 2.89
CA LYS A 144 5.72 -14.38 2.94
C LYS A 144 6.36 -15.08 1.76
N ASP A 145 6.27 -14.48 0.57
CA ASP A 145 6.81 -15.04 -0.67
C ASP A 145 7.37 -13.95 -1.58
N VAL A 146 8.67 -13.66 -1.41
CA VAL A 146 9.38 -12.66 -2.21
C VAL A 146 9.51 -13.08 -3.67
N ASN A 147 9.54 -14.39 -3.96
CA ASN A 147 9.64 -14.87 -5.34
C ASN A 147 8.36 -14.58 -6.10
N LEU A 148 7.20 -14.75 -5.45
CA LEU A 148 5.92 -14.36 -6.04
C LEU A 148 5.86 -12.84 -6.27
N ILE A 149 6.28 -12.01 -5.31
CA ILE A 149 6.35 -10.54 -5.50
C ILE A 149 7.19 -10.18 -6.73
N LYS A 150 8.34 -10.85 -6.92
CA LYS A 150 9.21 -10.61 -8.09
C LYS A 150 8.58 -10.98 -9.42
N LYS A 151 7.61 -11.90 -9.46
CA LYS A 151 6.85 -12.19 -10.69
C LYS A 151 5.95 -11.02 -11.07
N TYR A 152 5.44 -10.27 -10.09
CA TYR A 152 4.61 -9.07 -10.30
C TYR A 152 5.42 -7.78 -10.45
N LEU A 153 6.56 -7.69 -9.77
CA LEU A 153 7.44 -6.53 -9.76
C LEU A 153 8.89 -7.00 -9.97
N PRO A 154 9.34 -7.18 -11.23
CA PRO A 154 10.63 -7.79 -11.54
C PRO A 154 11.84 -7.07 -10.91
N ASN A 155 11.74 -5.75 -10.77
CA ASN A 155 12.79 -4.90 -10.17
C ASN A 155 12.69 -4.82 -8.64
N PHE A 156 11.88 -5.66 -7.99
CA PHE A 156 11.77 -5.67 -6.53
C PHE A 156 13.14 -5.99 -5.89
N PRO A 157 13.58 -5.22 -4.88
CA PRO A 157 14.87 -5.41 -4.25
C PRO A 157 15.02 -6.83 -3.69
N LYS A 158 16.27 -7.30 -3.61
CA LYS A 158 16.55 -8.60 -2.99
C LYS A 158 16.25 -8.50 -1.50
N MET A 159 15.15 -9.12 -1.09
CA MET A 159 14.75 -9.34 0.30
C MET A 159 14.52 -10.83 0.54
N ILE A 160 14.51 -11.23 1.80
CA ILE A 160 14.28 -12.60 2.22
C ILE A 160 12.80 -12.78 2.57
N ALA A 161 12.24 -13.95 2.23
CA ALA A 161 10.93 -14.33 2.72
C ALA A 161 11.00 -14.44 4.25
N SER A 162 10.10 -13.77 4.98
CA SER A 162 10.06 -13.56 6.45
C SER A 162 10.57 -12.22 6.96
N THR A 163 10.95 -11.26 6.11
CA THR A 163 11.20 -9.88 6.58
C THR A 163 9.93 -9.32 7.22
N ARG A 164 10.06 -8.82 8.45
CA ARG A 164 9.00 -8.12 9.17
C ARG A 164 9.39 -6.66 9.38
N ILE A 165 8.46 -5.77 9.10
CA ILE A 165 8.60 -4.34 9.29
C ILE A 165 7.50 -3.92 10.24
N THR A 166 7.87 -3.28 11.34
CA THR A 166 6.93 -2.61 12.24
C THR A 166 7.29 -1.14 12.25
N SER A 167 6.31 -0.27 12.07
CA SER A 167 6.54 1.17 12.11
C SER A 167 5.46 1.87 12.92
N ASN A 168 5.87 2.88 13.67
CA ASN A 168 4.97 3.85 14.30
C ASN A 168 5.15 5.19 13.60
N ILE A 169 4.03 5.79 13.20
CA ILE A 169 4.00 7.03 12.43
C ILE A 169 3.06 8.02 13.11
N THR A 170 3.58 9.20 13.42
CA THR A 170 2.77 10.36 13.81
C THR A 170 3.07 11.51 12.88
N ALA A 171 2.07 11.99 12.14
CA ALA A 171 2.28 12.96 11.08
C ALA A 171 1.13 13.98 10.94
N ASP A 172 1.51 15.24 10.74
CA ASP A 172 0.67 16.32 10.21
C ASP A 172 1.48 17.15 9.21
N THR A 173 0.99 18.31 8.79
CA THR A 173 1.71 19.20 7.86
C THR A 173 2.89 19.95 8.51
N THR A 174 3.14 19.78 9.80
CA THR A 174 4.18 20.48 10.57
C THR A 174 5.26 19.55 11.10
N ARG A 175 4.91 18.28 11.37
CA ARG A 175 5.82 17.30 11.94
C ARG A 175 5.52 15.91 11.39
N LEU A 176 6.58 15.17 11.07
CA LEU A 176 6.57 13.74 10.77
C LEU A 176 7.52 13.06 11.74
N LEU A 177 6.99 12.17 12.56
CA LEU A 177 7.73 11.23 13.37
C LEU A 177 7.52 9.84 12.76
N PHE A 178 8.62 9.19 12.40
CA PHE A 178 8.63 7.87 11.80
C PHE A 178 9.68 7.03 12.52
N ASN A 179 9.22 5.98 13.19
CA ASN A 179 10.08 4.96 13.77
C ASN A 179 9.78 3.65 13.05
N ALA A 180 10.82 2.92 12.64
CA ALA A 180 10.65 1.63 11.99
C ALA A 180 11.70 0.64 12.47
N ASP A 181 11.21 -0.54 12.83
CA ASP A 181 12.01 -1.71 13.16
C ASP A 181 11.89 -2.71 12.00
N ILE A 182 13.03 -3.16 11.51
CA ILE A 182 13.12 -4.17 10.45
C ILE A 182 13.78 -5.39 11.04
N PHE A 183 13.08 -6.51 11.00
CA PHE A 183 13.62 -7.81 11.37
C PHE A 183 13.83 -8.65 10.10
N ASP A 184 15.09 -8.98 9.82
CA ASP A 184 15.49 -9.94 8.81
C ASP A 184 16.26 -11.07 9.51
N PRO A 185 15.80 -12.33 9.44
CA PRO A 185 16.44 -13.44 10.15
C PRO A 185 17.88 -13.77 9.69
N ASN A 186 18.40 -13.17 8.62
CA ASN A 186 19.78 -13.37 8.16
C ASN A 186 20.71 -12.16 8.38
N PHE A 187 20.26 -11.13 9.11
CA PHE A 187 21.09 -9.99 9.53
C PHE A 187 21.41 -10.03 11.03
#